data_AF-A0A533YKE4-F1
#
_entry.id   AF-A0A533YKE4-F1
#
_cell.length_a   1.000
_cell.length_b   1.000
_cell.length_c   1.000
_cell.angle_alpha   90.00
_cell.angle_beta   90.00
_cell.angle_gamma   90.00
#
_symmetry.space_group_name_H-M   'P 1'
#
loop_
_entity.id
_entity.type
_entity.pdbx_description
1 polymer ?
#
loop_
_entity_poly.entity_id
_entity_poly.type
_entity_poly.pdbx_seq_one_letter_code
_entity_poly.pdbx_strand_id
1 'polypeptide(L)'
;MLEESVGRNPIVGAAVSEEGVALLTVMLLLLIMTVIGIAAITVTGLENRMAGYLRTGEAAASAAESCVGTGVNIIQQTLEQHSLPAAFLDNAAPAGPVPNTNSPTLNQEIMGQSDNNSDAPTVAPNTVATVNTFTVRGDIDRLYVKGKSGAGQQMFAGYEGTGAGVVGGGSDFYYRINCLATNVATGTNSRITAVYACTFNGDGCQKKL
;
A
#
# COMPACT_ATOMS: atom_id res chain seq x y z
N MET A 1 -56.24 -61.55 -55.27
CA MET A 1 -55.18 -61.70 -56.28
C MET A 1 -54.81 -60.29 -56.70
N LEU A 2 -53.58 -59.85 -56.34
CA LEU A 2 -52.72 -58.80 -56.94
C LEU A 2 -53.39 -57.47 -57.34
N GLU A 3 -52.87 -56.27 -57.14
CA GLU A 3 -51.67 -55.67 -56.56
C GLU A 3 -51.97 -54.16 -56.46
N GLU A 4 -51.14 -53.43 -55.71
CA GLU A 4 -50.86 -52.00 -55.88
C GLU A 4 -51.91 -50.92 -55.55
N SER A 5 -51.76 -50.32 -54.37
CA SER A 5 -52.02 -48.89 -54.17
C SER A 5 -51.19 -48.42 -52.97
N VAL A 6 -49.88 -48.31 -53.18
CA VAL A 6 -49.04 -47.47 -52.30
C VAL A 6 -49.41 -46.02 -52.61
N GLY A 7 -50.45 -45.54 -51.94
CA GLY A 7 -50.85 -44.15 -51.91
C GLY A 7 -49.73 -43.32 -51.31
N ARG A 8 -48.88 -42.77 -52.18
CA ARG A 8 -47.96 -41.70 -51.82
C ARG A 8 -48.83 -40.47 -51.54
N ASN A 9 -49.19 -40.30 -50.28
CA ASN A 9 -49.83 -39.07 -49.81
C ASN A 9 -48.75 -37.99 -49.76
N PRO A 10 -48.78 -36.96 -50.62
CA PRO A 10 -48.03 -35.76 -50.31
C PRO A 10 -48.75 -35.13 -49.11
N ILE A 11 -48.11 -35.14 -47.94
CA ILE A 11 -48.48 -34.21 -46.86
C ILE A 11 -48.10 -32.81 -47.37
N VAL A 12 -48.88 -32.29 -48.32
CA VAL A 12 -48.97 -30.85 -48.58
C VAL A 12 -50.03 -30.38 -47.59
N GLY A 13 -49.59 -30.27 -46.33
CA GLY A 13 -50.28 -29.47 -45.34
C GLY A 13 -50.18 -28.01 -45.77
N ALA A 14 -51.32 -27.34 -45.77
CA ALA A 14 -51.50 -25.96 -46.20
C ALA A 14 -50.41 -25.02 -45.66
N ALA A 15 -49.72 -24.32 -46.57
CA ALA A 15 -48.83 -23.20 -46.28
C ALA A 15 -49.64 -22.03 -45.68
N VAL A 16 -49.87 -22.09 -44.38
CA VAL A 16 -50.40 -20.98 -43.59
C VAL A 16 -49.21 -20.31 -42.91
N SER A 17 -48.71 -19.21 -43.50
CA SER A 17 -47.90 -18.18 -42.83
C SER A 17 -46.64 -18.62 -42.04
N GLU A 18 -45.90 -19.64 -42.48
CA GLU A 18 -44.64 -20.03 -41.82
C GLU A 18 -43.53 -18.97 -41.94
N GLU A 19 -43.55 -18.18 -43.03
CA GLU A 19 -42.57 -17.11 -43.28
C GLU A 19 -42.66 -15.99 -42.24
N GLY A 20 -43.87 -15.62 -41.80
CA GLY A 20 -44.07 -14.61 -40.76
C GLY A 20 -43.57 -15.08 -39.38
N VAL A 21 -43.79 -16.35 -39.05
CA VAL A 21 -43.31 -16.94 -37.79
C VAL A 21 -41.78 -17.07 -37.79
N ALA A 22 -41.18 -17.44 -38.91
CA ALA A 22 -39.72 -17.49 -39.06
C ALA A 22 -39.07 -16.10 -38.90
N LEU A 23 -39.67 -15.05 -39.48
CA LEU A 23 -39.16 -13.68 -39.30
C LEU A 23 -39.29 -13.21 -37.84
N LEU A 24 -40.38 -13.56 -37.15
CA LEU A 24 -40.56 -13.22 -35.73
C LEU A 24 -39.55 -13.91 -34.82
N THR A 25 -39.26 -15.19 -35.05
CA THR A 25 -38.26 -15.90 -34.23
C THR A 25 -36.86 -15.36 -34.46
N VAL A 26 -36.49 -15.02 -35.70
CA VAL A 26 -35.20 -14.37 -36.00
C VAL A 26 -35.11 -12.98 -35.35
N MET A 27 -36.16 -12.16 -35.44
CA MET A 27 -36.16 -10.85 -34.76
C MET A 27 -36.04 -11.00 -33.24
N LEU A 28 -36.73 -11.97 -32.64
CA LEU A 28 -36.62 -12.27 -31.22
C LEU A 28 -35.19 -12.67 -30.82
N LEU A 29 -34.57 -13.57 -31.60
CA LEU A 29 -33.20 -14.02 -31.37
C LEU A 29 -32.19 -12.86 -31.51
N LEU A 30 -32.37 -12.00 -32.51
CA LEU A 30 -31.55 -10.79 -32.66
C LEU A 30 -31.72 -9.85 -31.48
N LEU A 31 -32.95 -9.64 -31.00
CA LEU A 31 -33.21 -8.80 -29.82
C LEU A 31 -32.51 -9.37 -28.59
N ILE A 32 -32.65 -10.66 -28.31
CA ILE A 32 -31.98 -11.31 -27.19
C ILE A 32 -30.45 -11.18 -27.31
N MET A 33 -29.88 -11.40 -28.49
CA MET A 33 -28.45 -11.25 -28.73
C MET A 33 -27.96 -9.81 -28.52
N THR A 34 -28.73 -8.81 -28.95
CA THR A 34 -28.36 -7.39 -28.72
C THR A 34 -28.36 -7.04 -27.23
N VAL A 35 -29.34 -7.53 -26.47
CA VAL A 35 -29.40 -7.30 -25.01
C VAL A 35 -28.23 -7.98 -24.30
N ILE A 36 -27.90 -9.22 -24.67
CA ILE A 36 -26.74 -9.93 -24.15
C ILE A 36 -25.44 -9.21 -24.53
N GLY A 37 -25.33 -8.71 -25.77
CA GLY A 37 -24.16 -7.96 -26.24
C GLY A 37 -23.92 -6.68 -25.44
N ILE A 38 -24.97 -5.90 -25.18
CA ILE A 38 -24.87 -4.68 -24.36
C ILE A 38 -24.48 -5.04 -22.92
N ALA A 39 -25.13 -6.05 -22.34
CA ALA A 39 -24.79 -6.53 -20.99
C ALA A 39 -23.32 -6.95 -20.90
N ALA A 40 -22.82 -7.73 -21.86
CA ALA A 40 -21.43 -8.16 -21.92
C ALA A 40 -20.44 -6.98 -21.98
N ILE A 41 -20.70 -5.99 -22.84
CA ILE A 41 -19.85 -4.78 -22.95
C ILE A 41 -19.81 -4.03 -21.61
N THR A 42 -20.94 -3.90 -20.91
CA THR A 42 -20.97 -3.21 -19.61
C THR A 42 -20.17 -3.94 -18.54
N VAL A 43 -20.24 -5.28 -18.49
CA VAL A 43 -19.46 -6.10 -17.54
C VAL A 43 -17.96 -5.93 -17.80
N THR A 44 -17.52 -6.07 -19.05
CA THR A 44 -16.10 -5.86 -19.43
C THR A 44 -15.64 -4.43 -19.10
N GLY A 45 -16.50 -3.43 -19.27
CA GLY A 45 -16.19 -2.05 -18.90
C GLY A 45 -15.96 -1.87 -17.39
N LEU A 46 -16.73 -2.56 -16.56
CA LEU A 46 -16.55 -2.56 -15.10
C LEU A 46 -15.27 -3.31 -14.70
N GLU A 47 -15.01 -4.46 -15.31
CA GLU A 47 -13.78 -5.24 -15.06
C GLU A 47 -12.52 -4.44 -15.40
N ASN A 48 -12.51 -3.75 -16.54
CA ASN A 48 -11.37 -2.91 -16.92
C ASN A 48 -11.16 -1.73 -15.95
N ARG A 49 -12.24 -1.14 -15.44
CA ARG A 49 -12.16 -0.09 -14.41
C ARG A 49 -11.62 -0.65 -13.09
N MET A 50 -12.10 -1.82 -12.67
CA MET A 50 -11.62 -2.49 -11.46
C MET A 50 -10.13 -2.85 -11.58
N ALA A 51 -9.70 -3.43 -12.71
CA ALA A 51 -8.31 -3.73 -12.98
C ALA A 51 -7.42 -2.46 -12.97
N GLY A 52 -7.92 -1.35 -13.51
CA GLY A 52 -7.26 -0.05 -13.44
C GLY A 52 -7.04 0.42 -12.00
N TYR A 53 -8.09 0.37 -11.17
CA TYR A 53 -8.01 0.78 -9.76
C TYR A 53 -7.07 -0.12 -8.95
N LEU A 54 -7.17 -1.44 -9.10
CA LEU A 54 -6.30 -2.40 -8.42
C LEU A 54 -4.83 -2.14 -8.76
N ARG A 55 -4.50 -1.97 -10.05
CA ARG A 55 -3.13 -1.67 -10.48
C ARG A 55 -2.60 -0.37 -9.87
N THR A 56 -3.39 0.70 -9.88
CA THR A 56 -2.97 1.98 -9.28
C THR A 56 -2.87 1.91 -7.75
N GLY A 57 -3.73 1.11 -7.11
CA GLY A 57 -3.72 0.89 -5.67
C GLY A 57 -2.49 0.10 -5.22
N GLU A 58 -2.16 -0.98 -5.92
CA GLU A 58 -0.95 -1.78 -5.67
C GLU A 58 0.32 -0.95 -5.91
N ALA A 59 0.37 -0.16 -6.98
CA ALA A 59 1.49 0.74 -7.25
C ALA A 59 1.66 1.80 -6.15
N ALA A 60 0.56 2.39 -5.65
CA ALA A 60 0.59 3.34 -4.56
C ALA A 60 1.01 2.68 -3.23
N ALA A 61 0.52 1.48 -2.94
CA ALA A 61 0.91 0.72 -1.76
C ALA A 61 2.40 0.35 -1.80
N SER A 62 2.89 -0.18 -2.93
CA SER A 62 4.31 -0.50 -3.12
C SER A 62 5.21 0.73 -2.95
N ALA A 63 4.80 1.89 -3.45
CA ALA A 63 5.52 3.15 -3.23
C ALA A 63 5.55 3.55 -1.75
N ALA A 64 4.43 3.38 -1.03
CA ALA A 64 4.36 3.65 0.41
C ALA A 64 5.24 2.67 1.22
N GLU A 65 5.31 1.39 0.84
CA GLU A 65 6.17 0.38 1.49
C GLU A 65 7.66 0.71 1.34
N SER A 66 8.07 1.26 0.20
CA SER A 66 9.45 1.70 -0.01
C SER A 66 9.91 2.70 1.06
N CYS A 67 9.03 3.62 1.45
CA CYS A 67 9.32 4.60 2.51
C CYS A 67 9.50 3.92 3.88
N VAL A 68 8.75 2.85 4.16
CA VAL A 68 8.90 2.10 5.41
C VAL A 68 10.30 1.47 5.49
N GLY A 69 10.76 0.86 4.39
CA GLY A 69 12.11 0.29 4.31
C GLY A 69 13.21 1.34 4.48
N THR A 70 13.05 2.50 3.85
CA THR A 70 13.98 3.63 4.01
C THR A 70 13.97 4.19 5.44
N GLY A 71 12.79 4.34 6.05
CA GLY A 71 12.64 4.84 7.42
C GLY A 71 13.34 3.94 8.44
N VAL A 72 13.22 2.62 8.29
CA VAL A 72 13.96 1.66 9.13
C VAL A 72 15.47 1.84 9.01
N ASN A 73 15.99 2.03 7.80
CA ASN A 73 17.42 2.25 7.58
C ASN A 73 17.90 3.56 8.24
N ILE A 74 17.12 4.64 8.10
CA ILE A 74 17.39 5.92 8.74
C ILE A 74 17.46 5.77 10.27
N ILE A 75 16.49 5.06 10.87
CA ILE A 75 16.45 4.82 12.32
C ILE A 75 17.71 4.05 12.76
N GLN A 76 18.06 2.96 12.06
CA GLN A 76 19.23 2.14 12.41
C GLN A 76 20.52 2.94 12.40
N GLN A 77 20.80 3.64 11.31
CA GLN A 77 22.04 4.41 11.20
C GLN A 77 22.06 5.60 12.17
N THR A 78 20.90 6.21 12.46
CA THR A 78 20.81 7.30 13.45
C THR A 78 21.09 6.79 14.86
N LEU A 79 20.61 5.59 15.21
CA LEU A 79 20.92 4.96 16.50
C LEU A 79 22.39 4.58 16.62
N GLU A 80 22.99 4.02 15.56
CA GLU A 80 24.41 3.65 15.55
C GLU A 80 25.32 4.88 15.69
N GLN A 81 25.07 5.93 14.92
CA GLN A 81 25.90 7.14 14.88
C GLN A 81 25.52 8.19 15.92
N HIS A 82 24.46 7.93 16.70
CA HIS A 82 23.87 8.87 17.68
C HIS A 82 23.51 10.24 17.08
N SER A 83 23.42 10.31 15.76
CA SER A 83 23.22 11.52 14.97
C SER A 83 22.67 11.10 13.61
N LEU A 84 21.83 11.95 13.01
CA LEU A 84 21.29 11.65 11.68
C LEU A 84 22.42 11.75 10.65
N PRO A 85 22.73 10.67 9.90
CA PRO A 85 23.81 10.71 8.92
C PRO A 85 23.52 11.74 7.82
N ALA A 86 24.52 12.55 7.49
CA ALA A 86 24.40 13.57 6.44
C ALA A 86 24.02 12.99 5.06
N ALA A 87 24.29 11.70 4.83
CA ALA A 87 23.94 11.00 3.59
C ALA A 87 22.42 10.90 3.34
N PHE A 88 21.58 11.03 4.37
CA PHE A 88 20.13 11.00 4.21
C PHE A 88 19.51 12.36 3.94
N LEU A 89 20.29 13.43 4.01
CA LEU A 89 19.79 14.79 3.82
C LEU A 89 19.58 15.10 2.33
N ASP A 90 18.59 15.92 2.04
CA ASP A 90 18.25 16.37 0.68
C ASP A 90 19.36 17.19 0.00
N ASN A 91 20.33 17.69 0.77
CA ASN A 91 21.53 18.36 0.28
C ASN A 91 22.73 17.42 0.04
N ALA A 92 22.58 16.12 0.28
CA ALA A 92 23.60 15.11 0.00
C ALA A 92 23.73 14.83 -1.52
N ALA A 93 24.80 14.12 -1.90
CA ALA A 93 25.02 13.67 -3.28
C ALA A 93 25.18 12.14 -3.31
N PRO A 94 24.19 11.36 -3.81
CA PRO A 94 22.86 11.80 -4.29
C PRO A 94 21.97 12.34 -3.17
N ALA A 95 20.96 13.14 -3.53
CA ALA A 95 20.03 13.75 -2.56
C ALA A 95 19.27 12.67 -1.79
N GLY A 96 19.32 12.75 -0.46
CA GLY A 96 18.62 11.87 0.43
C GLY A 96 17.15 12.26 0.65
N PRO A 97 16.37 11.39 1.31
CA PRO A 97 14.94 11.59 1.49
C PRO A 97 14.58 12.53 2.65
N VAL A 98 15.51 12.97 3.49
CA VAL A 98 15.22 13.83 4.66
C VAL A 98 15.44 15.30 4.30
N PRO A 99 14.43 16.16 4.40
CA PRO A 99 14.63 17.61 4.24
C PRO A 99 15.60 18.16 5.28
N ASN A 100 16.67 18.86 4.86
CA ASN A 100 17.72 19.34 5.78
C ASN A 100 17.16 20.25 6.89
N THR A 101 16.09 21.00 6.61
CA THR A 101 15.41 21.86 7.60
C THR A 101 14.74 21.07 8.72
N ASN A 102 14.33 19.82 8.46
CA ASN A 102 13.67 18.96 9.44
C ASN A 102 14.64 17.97 10.12
N SER A 103 15.91 17.95 9.70
CA SER A 103 16.93 17.07 10.27
C SER A 103 17.08 17.16 11.80
N PRO A 104 16.99 18.35 12.44
CA PRO A 104 17.09 18.43 13.90
C PRO A 104 15.87 17.81 14.58
N THR A 105 14.67 18.06 14.07
CA THR A 105 13.41 17.51 14.59
C THR A 105 13.42 15.98 14.51
N LEU A 106 13.74 15.44 13.33
CA LEU A 106 13.82 13.99 13.13
C LEU A 106 14.87 13.33 14.04
N ASN A 107 16.01 14.00 14.23
CA ASN A 107 17.02 13.48 15.15
C ASN A 107 16.51 13.48 16.61
N GLN A 108 15.80 14.51 17.03
CA GLN A 108 15.19 14.61 18.36
C GLN A 108 14.10 13.54 18.57
N GLU A 109 13.28 13.26 17.56
CA GLU A 109 12.28 12.19 17.60
C GLU A 109 12.94 10.82 17.76
N ILE A 110 13.97 10.52 16.97
CA ILE A 110 14.66 9.21 17.04
C ILE A 110 15.40 9.06 18.36
N MET A 111 16.14 10.09 18.80
CA MET A 111 16.94 10.04 20.02
C MET A 111 16.11 10.18 21.29
N GLY A 112 14.85 10.60 21.19
CA GLY A 112 13.91 10.58 22.31
C GLY A 112 13.66 11.85 23.07
N GLN A 113 13.97 12.96 22.44
CA GLN A 113 13.71 14.28 22.98
C GLN A 113 12.29 14.75 22.61
N SER A 114 11.60 14.03 21.73
CA SER A 114 10.20 14.24 21.33
C SER A 114 9.48 12.89 21.13
N ASP A 115 9.14 12.22 22.24
CA ASP A 115 8.42 10.94 22.19
C ASP A 115 6.94 11.13 21.84
N ASN A 116 6.44 10.26 20.97
CA ASN A 116 5.08 10.21 20.44
C ASN A 116 4.64 11.58 19.90
N ASN A 117 5.46 12.13 19.00
CA ASN A 117 5.08 13.32 18.25
C ASN A 117 3.72 13.10 17.56
N SER A 118 2.92 14.16 17.54
CA SER A 118 1.57 14.17 16.97
C SER A 118 1.56 14.79 15.57
N ASP A 119 2.72 14.99 14.97
CA ASP A 119 2.82 15.37 13.58
C ASP A 119 2.37 14.24 12.65
N ALA A 120 2.32 14.59 11.37
CA ALA A 120 1.72 13.77 10.35
C ALA A 120 2.46 13.96 9.04
N PRO A 121 2.50 12.93 8.18
CA PRO A 121 3.21 12.98 6.90
C PRO A 121 2.64 14.03 5.93
N THR A 122 1.46 14.59 6.21
CA THR A 122 0.85 15.66 5.39
C THR A 122 1.25 17.07 5.81
N VAL A 123 1.65 17.28 7.07
CA VAL A 123 1.92 18.60 7.66
C VAL A 123 3.42 18.82 7.83
N ALA A 124 4.11 17.89 8.47
CA ALA A 124 5.54 17.97 8.76
C ALA A 124 6.22 16.63 8.49
N PRO A 125 6.29 16.17 7.23
CA PRO A 125 6.90 14.87 6.92
C PRO A 125 8.39 14.87 7.27
N ASN A 126 8.83 13.85 8.00
CA ASN A 126 10.27 13.68 8.27
C ASN A 126 11.05 13.23 7.03
N THR A 127 10.39 12.53 6.09
CA THR A 127 10.99 12.12 4.83
C THR A 127 10.08 12.48 3.65
N VAL A 128 10.68 12.91 2.55
CA VAL A 128 10.02 13.19 1.28
C VAL A 128 10.87 12.61 0.17
N ALA A 129 10.32 11.66 -0.57
CA ALA A 129 10.98 11.04 -1.71
C ALA A 129 10.01 10.95 -2.90
N THR A 130 10.56 10.80 -4.10
CA THR A 130 9.77 10.52 -5.30
C THR A 130 10.08 9.10 -5.77
N VAL A 131 9.05 8.26 -5.82
CA VAL A 131 9.13 6.88 -6.33
C VAL A 131 8.26 6.81 -7.58
N ASN A 132 8.88 6.78 -8.75
CA ASN A 132 8.19 6.89 -10.04
C ASN A 132 7.33 8.16 -10.12
N THR A 133 6.00 8.01 -10.24
CA THR A 133 5.02 9.12 -10.31
C THR A 133 4.40 9.45 -8.96
N PHE A 134 4.87 8.83 -7.88
CA PHE A 134 4.36 9.04 -6.53
C PHE A 134 5.31 9.91 -5.71
N THR A 135 4.76 10.94 -5.09
CA THR A 135 5.42 11.61 -3.97
C THR A 135 5.11 10.82 -2.70
N VAL A 136 6.15 10.33 -2.05
CA VAL A 136 6.06 9.55 -0.83
C VAL A 136 6.54 10.40 0.34
N ARG A 137 5.66 10.57 1.32
CA ARG A 137 5.89 11.34 2.53
C ARG A 137 5.88 10.39 3.72
N GLY A 138 7.00 10.30 4.43
CA GLY A 138 7.14 9.46 5.60
C GLY A 138 7.29 10.29 6.86
N ASP A 139 6.83 9.71 7.95
CA ASP A 139 6.73 10.31 9.27
C ASP A 139 7.12 9.22 10.29
N ILE A 140 8.09 9.53 11.15
CA ILE A 140 8.80 8.59 12.00
C ILE A 140 8.71 9.09 13.44
N ASP A 141 7.92 8.39 14.24
CA ASP A 141 7.75 8.71 15.65
C ASP A 141 8.39 7.64 16.52
N ARG A 142 9.08 8.05 17.58
CA ARG A 142 9.40 7.13 18.67
C ARG A 142 8.22 7.06 19.63
N LEU A 143 7.63 5.88 19.82
CA LEU A 143 6.46 5.70 20.68
C LEU A 143 6.84 5.59 22.16
N TYR A 144 7.70 4.63 22.49
CA TYR A 144 8.15 4.36 23.86
C TYR A 144 9.38 3.46 23.87
N VAL A 145 10.04 3.37 25.02
CA VAL A 145 11.19 2.50 25.26
C VAL A 145 10.79 1.42 26.26
N LYS A 146 11.13 0.17 25.98
CA LYS A 146 10.90 -0.96 26.88
C LYS A 146 12.20 -1.67 27.19
N GLY A 147 12.53 -1.84 28.47
CA GLY A 147 13.63 -2.71 28.88
C GLY A 147 13.42 -4.15 28.42
N LYS A 148 14.46 -4.77 27.87
CA LYS A 148 14.50 -6.19 27.49
C LYS A 148 14.46 -7.04 28.76
N SER A 149 13.64 -8.10 28.75
CA SER A 149 13.54 -9.02 29.88
C SER A 149 14.91 -9.64 30.18
N GLY A 150 15.41 -9.47 31.41
CA GLY A 150 16.72 -9.98 31.85
C GLY A 150 17.89 -9.00 31.66
N ALA A 151 17.68 -7.82 31.08
CA ALA A 151 18.66 -6.75 31.19
C ALA A 151 18.66 -6.27 32.64
N GLY A 152 19.81 -6.38 33.32
CA GLY A 152 19.94 -5.92 34.68
C GLY A 152 19.56 -4.44 34.75
N GLN A 153 18.41 -4.12 35.36
CA GLN A 153 18.10 -2.76 35.75
C GLN A 153 19.17 -2.37 36.77
N GLN A 154 20.22 -1.68 36.33
CA GLN A 154 21.17 -1.08 37.24
C GLN A 154 20.45 0.05 37.95
N MET A 155 19.93 -0.33 39.11
CA MET A 155 19.23 0.42 40.12
C MET A 155 20.19 1.43 40.74
N PHE A 156 20.59 2.47 40.00
CA PHE A 156 21.32 3.61 40.54
C PHE A 156 20.80 4.91 39.96
N ALA A 157 20.30 5.76 40.86
CA ALA A 157 19.60 7.03 40.66
C ALA A 157 18.17 6.89 40.12
N GLY A 158 17.19 7.14 41.00
CA GLY A 158 15.74 7.21 40.72
C GLY A 158 15.35 8.38 39.81
N TYR A 159 15.98 8.47 38.65
CA TYR A 159 15.52 9.24 37.50
C TYR A 159 14.82 8.25 36.57
N GLU A 160 13.51 8.40 36.47
CA GLU A 160 12.65 7.58 35.62
C GLU A 160 12.92 7.96 34.15
N GLY A 161 13.91 7.30 33.55
CA GLY A 161 14.24 7.43 32.13
C GLY A 161 15.59 8.10 31.85
N THR A 162 16.37 7.49 30.97
CA THR A 162 17.65 8.00 30.42
C THR A 162 18.82 8.13 31.41
N GLY A 163 19.13 7.05 32.11
CA GLY A 163 20.47 6.84 32.70
C GLY A 163 21.41 6.17 31.69
N ALA A 164 22.66 6.63 31.62
CA ALA A 164 23.71 6.17 30.69
C ALA A 164 24.02 4.64 30.70
N GLY A 165 23.39 3.85 31.59
CA GLY A 165 23.44 2.38 31.61
C GLY A 165 22.35 1.68 30.79
N VAL A 166 21.31 2.39 30.33
CA VAL A 166 20.26 1.85 29.44
C VAL A 166 20.71 1.88 27.96
N VAL A 167 21.73 2.69 27.67
CA VAL A 167 22.42 2.84 26.38
C VAL A 167 23.27 1.59 26.04
N GLY A 168 23.45 0.65 26.96
CA GLY A 168 24.36 -0.50 26.83
C GLY A 168 23.78 -1.82 26.27
N GLY A 169 22.61 -1.81 25.62
CA GLY A 169 22.05 -3.02 24.98
C GLY A 169 20.92 -3.73 25.73
N GLY A 170 20.26 -3.03 26.66
CA GLY A 170 19.21 -3.58 27.51
C GLY A 170 17.78 -3.13 27.19
N SER A 171 17.53 -2.34 26.15
CA SER A 171 16.21 -1.79 25.83
C SER A 171 15.86 -1.85 24.35
N ASP A 172 14.58 -2.10 24.08
CA ASP A 172 13.94 -2.03 22.78
C ASP A 172 13.23 -0.67 22.64
N PHE A 173 13.55 0.06 21.57
CA PHE A 173 12.91 1.32 21.20
C PHE A 173 11.82 1.03 20.18
N TYR A 174 10.59 1.47 20.46
CA TYR A 174 9.46 1.26 19.57
C TYR A 174 9.24 2.50 18.71
N TYR A 175 9.21 2.33 17.39
CA TYR A 175 8.99 3.38 16.41
C TYR A 175 7.73 3.10 15.61
N ARG A 176 6.95 4.14 15.31
CA ARG A 176 5.88 4.13 14.33
C ARG A 176 6.39 4.81 13.07
N ILE A 177 6.22 4.16 11.93
CA ILE A 177 6.54 4.73 10.62
C ILE A 177 5.23 4.84 9.85
N ASN A 178 4.82 6.07 9.56
CA ASN A 178 3.65 6.40 8.74
C ASN A 178 4.11 6.87 7.37
N CYS A 179 3.82 6.12 6.32
CA CYS A 179 4.14 6.49 4.95
C CYS A 179 2.87 6.76 4.15
N LEU A 180 2.84 7.87 3.42
CA LEU A 180 1.78 8.27 2.51
C LEU A 180 2.35 8.44 1.11
N ALA A 181 1.98 7.57 0.18
CA ALA A 181 2.26 7.75 -1.24
C ALA A 181 1.08 8.46 -1.90
N THR A 182 1.35 9.51 -2.68
CA THR A 182 0.34 10.25 -3.45
C THR A 182 0.79 10.39 -4.89
N ASN A 183 -0.05 9.95 -5.83
CA ASN A 183 0.19 10.15 -7.25
C ASN A 183 -0.09 11.61 -7.62
N VAL A 184 0.92 12.31 -8.17
CA VAL A 184 0.78 13.73 -8.50
C VAL A 184 -0.16 14.00 -9.69
N ALA A 185 -0.38 13.01 -10.56
CA ALA A 185 -1.20 13.17 -11.75
C ALA A 185 -2.67 12.77 -11.53
N THR A 186 -2.93 11.73 -10.72
CA THR A 186 -4.30 11.20 -10.51
C THR A 186 -4.87 11.51 -9.14
N GLY A 187 -4.05 11.93 -8.17
CA GLY A 187 -4.47 12.12 -6.77
C GLY A 187 -4.70 10.83 -6.00
N THR A 188 -4.45 9.65 -6.59
CA THR A 188 -4.53 8.36 -5.90
C THR A 188 -3.54 8.35 -4.74
N ASN A 189 -4.00 8.04 -3.54
CA ASN A 189 -3.16 7.93 -2.36
C ASN A 189 -3.23 6.55 -1.72
N SER A 190 -2.16 6.18 -1.03
CA SER A 190 -2.10 4.98 -0.21
C SER A 190 -1.28 5.28 1.04
N ARG A 191 -1.78 4.82 2.18
CA ARG A 191 -1.13 5.01 3.48
C ARG A 191 -0.80 3.66 4.09
N ILE A 192 0.43 3.54 4.56
CA ILE A 192 0.91 2.37 5.29
C ILE A 192 1.50 2.85 6.60
N THR A 193 1.07 2.22 7.69
CA THR A 193 1.61 2.45 9.03
C THR A 193 2.17 1.13 9.54
N ALA A 194 3.40 1.17 10.04
CA ALA A 194 4.08 0.00 10.61
C ALA A 194 4.78 0.39 11.91
N VAL A 195 4.85 -0.55 12.85
CA VAL A 195 5.56 -0.39 14.11
C VAL A 195 6.79 -1.28 14.10
N TYR A 196 7.93 -0.74 14.52
CA TYR A 196 9.22 -1.43 14.58
C TYR A 196 9.79 -1.34 15.99
N ALA A 197 10.40 -2.42 16.46
CA ALA A 197 11.24 -2.42 17.64
C ALA A 197 12.71 -2.47 17.21
N CYS A 198 13.48 -1.45 17.54
CA CYS A 198 14.91 -1.36 17.24
C CYS A 198 15.72 -1.44 18.53
N THR A 199 16.90 -2.05 18.47
CA THR A 199 17.85 -2.12 19.58
C THR A 199 19.03 -1.19 19.32
N PHE A 200 19.70 -0.77 20.41
CA PHE A 200 20.81 0.19 20.33
C PHE A 200 22.11 -0.41 19.75
N ASN A 201 22.30 -1.73 19.81
CA ASN A 201 23.57 -2.39 19.50
C ASN A 201 23.63 -3.01 18.10
N GLY A 202 22.81 -2.55 17.15
CA GLY A 202 22.91 -3.02 15.76
C GLY A 202 22.35 -4.43 15.49
N ASP A 203 21.62 -5.05 16.43
CA ASP A 203 20.88 -6.31 16.18
C ASP A 203 19.69 -6.11 15.19
N GLY A 204 19.49 -4.89 14.71
CA GLY A 204 18.52 -4.51 13.70
C GLY A 204 17.15 -4.15 14.26
N CYS A 205 16.28 -3.66 13.37
CA CYS A 205 14.88 -3.35 13.68
C CYS A 205 13.97 -4.50 13.26
N GLN A 206 13.15 -4.97 14.18
CA GLN A 206 12.16 -6.03 13.94
C GLN A 206 10.76 -5.42 13.85
N LYS A 207 10.03 -5.76 12.79
CA LYS A 207 8.63 -5.34 12.65
C LYS A 207 7.80 -5.96 13.78
N LYS A 208 6.94 -5.16 14.42
CA LYS A 208 5.94 -5.63 15.38
C LYS A 208 4.58 -5.62 14.68
N LEU A 209 3.90 -6.77 14.79
CA LEU A 209 2.54 -6.97 14.30
C LEU A 209 1.55 -6.24 15.20
#